data_AF-A0A351D1R5-F1
#
_entry.id   AF-A0A351D1R5-F1
#
_cell.length_a   1.000
_cell.length_b   1.000
_cell.length_c   1.000
_cell.angle_alpha   90.00
_cell.angle_beta   90.00
_cell.angle_gamma   90.00
#
_symmetry.space_group_name_H-M   'P 1'
#
loop_
_entity.id
_entity.type
_entity.pdbx_description
1 polymer ?
#
loop_
_entity_poly.entity_id
_entity_poly.type
_entity_poly.pdbx_seq_one_letter_code
_entity_poly.pdbx_strand_id
1 'polypeptide(L)'
;MKSSWNSKTARKFVNEFAKQQVNEDIALRVYTSRLLGKDPQLVLHGGGNTSVKTVVNDFMGDATEVLCVKGSGWDLDTIEPEGLPAVRLKPLLRMREREFLSDEDMVSFQRQNLLDPGSPNPSVETLLHAYLPHKFVDHTHACAVLSLTNQADGVAYCQDLYGDDVSVAP
;
A
#
# COMPACT_ATOMS: atom_id res chain seq x y z
N MET A 1 9.86 12.64 15.31
CA MET A 1 9.02 13.08 14.18
C MET A 1 7.63 13.45 14.71
N LYS A 2 6.93 14.44 14.12
CA LYS A 2 5.55 14.80 14.51
C LYS A 2 4.58 14.30 13.44
N SER A 3 3.39 13.83 13.84
CA SER A 3 2.37 13.42 12.89
C SER A 3 1.80 14.61 12.13
N SER A 4 1.72 14.50 10.81
CA SER A 4 1.11 15.49 9.90
C SER A 4 -0.39 15.23 9.65
N TRP A 5 -0.98 14.23 10.31
CA TRP A 5 -2.39 13.91 10.17
C TRP A 5 -3.29 15.05 10.66
N ASN A 6 -4.31 15.39 9.88
CA ASN A 6 -5.35 16.33 10.27
C ASN A 6 -6.74 15.85 9.86
N SER A 7 -7.59 15.50 10.83
CA SER A 7 -8.92 14.94 10.55
C SER A 7 -9.86 15.89 9.80
N LYS A 8 -9.72 17.21 9.97
CA LYS A 8 -10.54 18.19 9.23
C LYS A 8 -10.13 18.24 7.75
N THR A 9 -8.81 18.22 7.49
CA THR A 9 -8.27 18.17 6.14
C THR A 9 -8.61 16.85 5.46
N ALA A 10 -8.46 15.71 6.16
CA ALA A 10 -8.81 14.39 5.65
C ALA A 10 -10.28 14.32 5.18
N ARG A 11 -11.21 14.77 6.04
CA ARG A 11 -12.65 14.82 5.67
C ARG A 11 -12.93 15.72 4.47
N LYS A 12 -12.29 16.90 4.42
CA LYS A 12 -12.44 17.80 3.25
C LYS A 12 -11.93 17.11 1.99
N PHE A 13 -10.78 16.44 2.07
CA PHE A 13 -10.16 15.72 0.96
C PHE A 13 -11.06 14.60 0.43
N VAL A 14 -11.59 13.74 1.32
CA VAL A 14 -12.56 12.69 0.97
C VAL A 14 -13.79 13.27 0.29
N ASN A 15 -14.37 14.35 0.84
CA ASN A 15 -15.57 14.99 0.27
C ASN A 15 -15.34 15.59 -1.13
N GLU A 16 -14.13 16.04 -1.45
CA GLU A 16 -13.82 16.53 -2.80
C GLU A 16 -13.75 15.37 -3.81
N PHE A 17 -13.14 14.24 -3.43
CA PHE A 17 -13.09 13.04 -4.29
C PHE A 17 -14.43 12.33 -4.43
N ALA A 18 -15.31 12.43 -3.43
CA ALA A 18 -16.68 11.92 -3.52
C ALA A 18 -17.47 12.56 -4.68
N LYS A 19 -17.19 13.83 -5.04
CA LYS A 19 -17.80 14.51 -6.19
C LYS A 19 -17.41 13.88 -7.54
N GLN A 20 -16.29 13.15 -7.55
CA GLN A 20 -15.77 12.40 -8.70
C GLN A 20 -16.12 10.91 -8.60
N GLN A 21 -17.04 10.54 -7.69
CA GLN A 21 -17.49 9.17 -7.45
C GLN A 21 -16.37 8.21 -7.01
N VAL A 22 -15.29 8.72 -6.43
CA VAL A 22 -14.21 7.91 -5.85
C VAL A 22 -14.65 7.34 -4.52
N ASN A 23 -14.35 6.06 -4.29
CA ASN A 23 -14.60 5.37 -3.03
C ASN A 23 -13.89 6.08 -1.85
N GLU A 24 -14.59 6.22 -0.72
CA GLU A 24 -14.09 6.92 0.48
C GLU A 24 -12.74 6.35 0.99
N ASP A 25 -12.58 5.04 0.99
CA ASP A 25 -11.35 4.38 1.42
C ASP A 25 -10.18 4.70 0.49
N ILE A 26 -10.43 4.75 -0.82
CA ILE A 26 -9.43 5.11 -1.83
C ILE A 26 -9.04 6.59 -1.67
N ALA A 27 -10.01 7.48 -1.52
CA ALA A 27 -9.77 8.91 -1.31
C ALA A 27 -8.97 9.16 -0.01
N LEU A 28 -9.34 8.46 1.07
CA LEU A 28 -8.59 8.53 2.32
C LEU A 28 -7.18 7.96 2.16
N ARG A 29 -7.03 6.87 1.38
CA ARG A 29 -5.71 6.30 1.12
C ARG A 29 -4.82 7.29 0.41
N VAL A 30 -5.29 7.92 -0.67
CA VAL A 30 -4.56 8.97 -1.37
C VAL A 30 -4.08 10.06 -0.41
N TYR A 31 -4.96 10.56 0.48
CA TYR A 31 -4.57 11.56 1.47
C TYR A 31 -3.40 11.10 2.34
N THR A 32 -3.50 9.90 2.91
CA THR A 32 -2.44 9.35 3.79
C THR A 32 -1.15 9.00 3.06
N SER A 33 -1.23 8.48 1.83
CA SER A 33 -0.05 8.23 0.99
C SER A 33 0.72 9.52 0.75
N ARG A 34 0.01 10.62 0.49
CA ARG A 34 0.61 11.96 0.33
C ARG A 34 1.21 12.50 1.61
N LEU A 35 0.73 12.12 2.79
CA LEU A 35 1.39 12.49 4.04
C LEU A 35 2.76 11.80 4.16
N LEU A 36 2.83 10.51 3.81
CA LEU A 36 4.08 9.74 3.84
C LEU A 36 5.07 10.23 2.78
N GLY A 37 4.61 10.38 1.53
CA GLY A 37 5.47 10.77 0.41
C GLY A 37 6.09 12.16 0.55
N LYS A 38 5.45 13.07 1.29
CA LYS A 38 5.98 14.42 1.55
C LYS A 38 7.14 14.45 2.54
N ASP A 39 7.35 13.37 3.31
CA ASP A 39 8.46 13.28 4.25
C ASP A 39 9.60 12.45 3.64
N PRO A 40 10.72 13.08 3.21
CA PRO A 40 11.85 12.37 2.63
C PRO A 40 12.58 11.47 3.64
N GLN A 41 12.30 11.58 4.94
CA GLN A 41 12.83 10.66 5.96
C GLN A 41 12.05 9.34 6.00
N LEU A 42 10.82 9.30 5.46
CA LEU A 42 9.98 8.11 5.38
C LEU A 42 10.06 7.45 4.00
N VAL A 43 10.07 8.27 2.94
CA VAL A 43 10.06 7.77 1.55
C VAL A 43 11.25 8.33 0.80
N LEU A 44 12.19 7.45 0.46
CA LEU A 44 13.36 7.78 -0.36
C LEU A 44 13.11 7.48 -1.84
N HIS A 45 13.39 8.44 -2.72
CA HIS A 45 13.54 8.25 -4.18
C HIS A 45 12.46 7.39 -4.87
N GLY A 46 11.18 7.70 -4.68
CA GLY A 46 10.07 6.98 -5.33
C GLY A 46 9.80 5.57 -4.77
N GLY A 47 10.54 5.16 -3.73
CA GLY A 47 10.34 3.93 -2.98
C GLY A 47 9.06 3.93 -2.13
N GLY A 48 8.87 2.87 -1.35
CA GLY A 48 7.66 2.68 -0.55
C GLY A 48 6.38 2.49 -1.37
N ASN A 49 5.36 1.96 -0.72
CA ASN A 49 4.03 1.80 -1.28
C ASN A 49 2.99 1.69 -0.18
N THR A 50 1.75 1.93 -0.57
CA THR A 50 0.61 1.91 0.34
C THR A 50 -0.52 1.15 -0.32
N SER A 51 -1.39 0.57 0.50
CA SER A 51 -2.59 -0.06 0.00
C SER A 51 -3.79 0.16 0.93
N VAL A 52 -4.97 -0.09 0.36
CA VAL A 52 -6.22 -0.20 1.09
C VAL A 52 -7.04 -1.39 0.56
N LYS A 53 -7.57 -2.20 1.47
CA LYS A 53 -8.57 -3.22 1.18
C LYS A 53 -9.95 -2.59 1.24
N THR A 54 -10.74 -2.73 0.18
CA THR A 54 -12.10 -2.15 0.11
C THR A 54 -12.96 -2.95 -0.86
N VAL A 55 -14.19 -2.48 -1.09
CA VAL A 55 -15.12 -3.02 -2.08
C VAL A 55 -15.37 -1.97 -3.15
N VAL A 56 -15.24 -2.37 -4.41
CA VAL A 56 -15.57 -1.53 -5.58
C VAL A 56 -16.41 -2.36 -6.56
N ASN A 57 -17.15 -1.70 -7.43
CA ASN A 57 -17.89 -2.39 -8.47
C ASN A 57 -16.93 -2.78 -9.61
N ASP A 58 -17.05 -4.00 -10.12
CA ASP A 58 -16.35 -4.42 -11.32
C ASP A 58 -17.05 -3.92 -12.60
N PHE A 59 -16.54 -4.35 -13.76
CA PHE A 59 -17.10 -3.96 -15.06
C PHE A 59 -18.58 -4.38 -15.25
N MET A 60 -19.00 -5.47 -14.60
CA MET A 60 -20.39 -5.95 -14.65
C MET A 60 -21.28 -5.21 -13.64
N GLY A 61 -20.70 -4.38 -12.77
CA GLY A 61 -21.38 -3.69 -11.68
C GLY A 61 -21.41 -4.48 -10.37
N ASP A 62 -20.73 -5.63 -10.30
CA ASP A 62 -20.75 -6.50 -9.14
C ASP A 62 -19.79 -5.99 -8.06
N ALA A 63 -20.27 -5.96 -6.82
CA ALA A 63 -19.47 -5.57 -5.66
C ALA A 63 -18.33 -6.58 -5.41
N THR A 64 -17.09 -6.13 -5.61
CA THR A 64 -15.90 -6.96 -5.58
C THR A 64 -14.92 -6.51 -4.51
N GLU A 65 -14.47 -7.44 -3.66
CA GLU A 65 -13.40 -7.20 -2.69
C GLU A 65 -12.06 -7.07 -3.40
N VAL A 66 -11.40 -5.94 -3.19
CA VAL A 66 -10.14 -5.57 -3.85
C VAL A 66 -9.09 -5.08 -2.88
N LEU A 67 -7.85 -5.22 -3.29
CA LEU A 67 -6.71 -4.48 -2.78
C LEU A 67 -6.37 -3.36 -3.77
N CYS A 68 -6.56 -2.11 -3.37
CA CYS A 68 -6.08 -0.94 -4.11
C CYS A 68 -4.67 -0.61 -3.61
N VAL A 69 -3.65 -0.78 -4.45
CA VAL A 69 -2.23 -0.71 -4.06
C VAL A 69 -1.48 0.20 -5.01
N LYS A 70 -0.45 0.93 -4.53
CA LYS A 70 0.37 1.81 -5.39
C LYS A 70 0.79 1.09 -6.68
N GLY A 71 0.54 1.76 -7.80
CA GLY A 71 1.00 1.36 -9.11
C GLY A 71 2.38 1.93 -9.49
N SER A 72 3.04 1.27 -10.42
CA SER A 72 4.30 1.72 -11.02
C SER A 72 4.14 3.09 -11.69
N GLY A 73 5.15 3.96 -11.58
CA GLY A 73 5.15 5.28 -12.21
C GLY A 73 4.46 6.39 -11.40
N TRP A 74 3.99 6.07 -10.19
CA TRP A 74 3.38 7.04 -9.27
C TRP A 74 4.23 7.26 -8.03
N ASP A 75 4.45 8.52 -7.68
CA ASP A 75 5.06 8.92 -6.43
C ASP A 75 4.00 9.11 -5.34
N LEU A 76 4.30 8.72 -4.09
CA LEU A 76 3.32 8.78 -3.00
C LEU A 76 2.89 10.21 -2.66
N ASP A 77 3.76 11.20 -2.87
CA ASP A 77 3.50 12.61 -2.55
C ASP A 77 2.47 13.29 -3.47
N THR A 78 2.30 12.73 -4.67
CA THR A 78 1.46 13.24 -5.76
C THR A 78 0.44 12.22 -6.25
N ILE A 79 0.44 10.99 -5.71
CA ILE A 79 -0.48 9.90 -6.10
C ILE A 79 -1.93 10.37 -6.15
N GLU A 80 -2.65 9.94 -7.19
CA GLU A 80 -4.10 10.14 -7.36
C GLU A 80 -4.81 8.76 -7.32
N PRO A 81 -6.15 8.69 -7.30
CA PRO A 81 -6.88 7.41 -7.27
C PRO A 81 -6.44 6.41 -8.35
N GLU A 82 -6.10 6.88 -9.55
CA GLU A 82 -5.60 6.09 -10.68
C GLU A 82 -4.23 5.46 -10.42
N GLY A 83 -3.48 6.01 -9.46
CA GLY A 83 -2.23 5.43 -8.97
C GLY A 83 -2.42 4.28 -7.99
N LEU A 84 -3.67 3.91 -7.66
CA LEU A 84 -4.02 2.80 -6.78
C LEU A 84 -4.84 1.73 -7.53
N PRO A 85 -4.25 1.02 -8.52
CA PRO A 85 -4.93 -0.07 -9.23
C PRO A 85 -5.64 -1.05 -8.30
N ALA A 86 -6.89 -1.37 -8.63
CA ALA A 86 -7.71 -2.32 -7.88
C ALA A 86 -7.43 -3.76 -8.37
N VAL A 87 -6.88 -4.59 -7.48
CA VAL A 87 -6.58 -6.00 -7.74
C VAL A 87 -7.54 -6.88 -6.92
N ARG A 88 -8.15 -7.90 -7.52
CA ARG A 88 -9.06 -8.82 -6.80
C ARG A 88 -8.37 -9.45 -5.60
N LEU A 89 -8.95 -9.30 -4.40
CA LEU A 89 -8.30 -9.72 -3.16
C LEU A 89 -8.30 -11.24 -2.96
N LYS A 90 -9.41 -11.92 -3.26
CA LYS A 90 -9.53 -13.38 -3.06
C LYS A 90 -8.45 -14.17 -3.83
N PRO A 91 -8.19 -13.90 -5.12
CA PRO A 91 -7.09 -14.54 -5.84
C PRO A 91 -5.72 -14.29 -5.21
N LEU A 92 -5.42 -13.05 -4.77
CA LEU A 92 -4.16 -12.74 -4.09
C LEU A 92 -3.97 -13.57 -2.81
N LEU A 93 -5.02 -13.72 -1.99
CA LEU A 93 -4.95 -14.52 -0.77
C LEU A 93 -4.70 -16.01 -1.04
N ARG A 94 -5.25 -16.55 -2.14
CA ARG A 94 -5.01 -17.94 -2.55
C ARG A 94 -3.57 -18.23 -2.95
N MET A 95 -2.79 -17.21 -3.31
CA MET A 95 -1.37 -17.39 -3.66
C MET A 95 -0.53 -17.93 -2.50
N ARG A 96 -1.02 -17.86 -1.25
CA ARG A 96 -0.38 -18.50 -0.09
C ARG A 96 -0.29 -20.03 -0.20
N GLU A 97 -1.11 -20.65 -1.05
CA GLU A 97 -1.11 -22.09 -1.29
C GLU A 97 0.06 -22.53 -2.20
N ARG A 98 0.75 -21.59 -2.84
CA ARG A 98 1.89 -21.88 -3.72
C ARG A 98 3.17 -21.93 -2.89
N GLU A 99 3.87 -23.05 -2.96
CA GLU A 99 5.18 -23.22 -2.31
C GLU A 99 6.25 -22.33 -2.95
N PHE A 100 6.19 -22.17 -4.28
CA PHE A 100 7.12 -21.36 -5.06
C PHE A 100 6.37 -20.44 -6.02
N LEU A 101 6.90 -19.23 -6.19
CA LEU A 101 6.42 -18.24 -7.14
C LEU A 101 7.60 -17.42 -7.66
N SER A 102 7.80 -17.41 -8.97
CA SER A 102 8.79 -16.52 -9.60
C SER A 102 8.27 -15.07 -9.65
N ASP A 103 9.17 -14.09 -9.75
CA ASP A 103 8.79 -12.69 -9.89
C ASP A 103 7.94 -12.44 -11.14
N GLU A 104 8.27 -13.11 -12.25
CA GLU A 104 7.52 -13.02 -13.51
C GLU A 104 6.10 -13.56 -13.36
N ASP A 105 5.94 -14.73 -12.74
CA ASP A 105 4.63 -15.31 -12.47
C ASP A 105 3.84 -14.44 -11.48
N MET A 106 4.51 -13.88 -10.48
CA MET A 106 3.90 -12.97 -9.50
C MET A 106 3.32 -11.73 -10.18
N VAL A 107 4.11 -11.04 -11.01
CA VAL A 107 3.67 -9.86 -11.75
C VAL A 107 2.54 -10.21 -12.71
N SER A 108 2.68 -11.31 -13.46
CA SER A 108 1.66 -11.80 -14.39
C SER A 108 0.33 -12.08 -13.66
N PHE A 109 0.40 -12.78 -12.52
CA PHE A 109 -0.77 -13.09 -11.71
C PHE A 109 -1.46 -11.82 -11.17
N GLN A 110 -0.69 -10.86 -10.66
CA GLN A 110 -1.24 -9.59 -10.18
C GLN A 110 -1.92 -8.81 -11.31
N ARG A 111 -1.30 -8.72 -12.49
CA ARG A 111 -1.90 -8.08 -13.68
C ARG A 111 -3.19 -8.76 -14.14
N GLN A 112 -3.22 -10.09 -14.18
CA GLN A 112 -4.42 -10.85 -14.56
C GLN A 112 -5.62 -10.59 -13.63
N ASN A 113 -5.36 -10.17 -12.39
CA ASN A 113 -6.39 -9.93 -11.39
C ASN A 113 -6.80 -8.47 -11.23
N LEU A 114 -6.28 -7.56 -12.06
CA LEU A 114 -6.76 -6.18 -12.12
C LEU A 114 -8.25 -6.12 -12.51
N LEU A 115 -8.99 -5.20 -11.92
CA LEU A 115 -10.34 -4.88 -12.39
C LEU A 115 -10.32 -4.12 -13.72
N ASP A 116 -9.36 -3.20 -13.87
CA ASP A 116 -9.11 -2.47 -15.10
C ASP A 116 -7.74 -2.88 -15.69
N PRO A 117 -7.70 -3.58 -16.85
CA PRO A 117 -6.46 -3.97 -17.50
C PRO A 117 -5.58 -2.79 -17.95
N GLY A 118 -6.17 -1.61 -18.14
CA GLY A 118 -5.48 -0.38 -18.53
C GLY A 118 -4.76 0.31 -17.37
N SER A 119 -5.02 -0.11 -16.14
CA SER A 119 -4.39 0.46 -14.95
C SER A 119 -2.88 0.15 -14.88
N PRO A 120 -2.10 0.96 -14.13
CA PRO A 120 -0.67 0.73 -13.91
C PRO A 120 -0.38 -0.67 -13.33
N ASN A 121 0.85 -1.15 -13.50
CA ASN A 121 1.29 -2.35 -12.80
C ASN A 121 1.20 -2.14 -11.29
N PRO A 122 0.53 -3.00 -10.52
CA PRO A 122 0.57 -2.93 -9.07
C PRO A 122 1.99 -3.18 -8.55
N SER A 123 2.31 -2.68 -7.35
CA SER A 123 3.62 -2.89 -6.72
C SER A 123 4.02 -4.36 -6.67
N VAL A 124 5.30 -4.68 -6.90
CA VAL A 124 5.81 -6.06 -6.73
C VAL A 124 5.58 -6.59 -5.30
N GLU A 125 5.50 -5.70 -4.32
CA GLU A 125 5.25 -6.04 -2.90
C GLU A 125 3.75 -6.24 -2.58
N THR A 126 2.86 -6.29 -3.59
CA THR A 126 1.40 -6.42 -3.41
C THR A 126 0.99 -7.60 -2.51
N LEU A 127 1.71 -8.73 -2.54
CA LEU A 127 1.38 -9.89 -1.70
C LEU A 127 1.60 -9.62 -0.21
N LEU A 128 2.62 -8.83 0.17
CA LEU A 128 2.82 -8.37 1.55
C LEU A 128 1.56 -7.63 2.05
N HIS A 129 1.06 -6.69 1.23
CA HIS A 129 -0.13 -5.92 1.53
C HIS A 129 -1.38 -6.81 1.63
N ALA A 130 -1.51 -7.80 0.75
CA ALA A 130 -2.64 -8.73 0.75
C ALA A 130 -2.69 -9.58 2.03
N TYR A 131 -1.53 -10.06 2.51
CA TYR A 131 -1.45 -11.02 3.60
C TYR A 131 -1.57 -10.40 5.00
N LEU A 132 -1.27 -9.11 5.15
CA LEU A 132 -1.50 -8.41 6.40
C LEU A 132 -3.01 -8.19 6.64
N PRO A 133 -3.57 -8.64 7.78
CA PRO A 133 -5.01 -8.66 8.04
C PRO A 133 -5.57 -7.30 8.47
N HIS A 134 -5.04 -6.22 7.90
CA HIS A 134 -5.47 -4.85 8.17
C HIS A 134 -5.96 -4.17 6.90
N LYS A 135 -6.92 -3.26 7.07
CA LYS A 135 -7.56 -2.54 5.97
C LYS A 135 -6.58 -1.63 5.22
N PHE A 136 -5.82 -0.84 5.96
CA PHE A 136 -4.81 0.07 5.44
C PHE A 136 -3.44 -0.50 5.78
N VAL A 137 -2.54 -0.55 4.80
CA VAL A 137 -1.17 -1.01 4.99
C VAL A 137 -0.23 0.03 4.37
N ASP A 138 0.76 0.44 5.16
CA ASP A 138 1.78 1.38 4.76
C ASP A 138 3.14 0.66 4.76
N HIS A 139 3.88 0.80 3.67
CA HIS A 139 5.24 0.28 3.54
C HIS A 139 6.16 1.42 3.13
N THR A 140 7.19 1.66 3.94
CA THR A 140 8.12 2.78 3.78
C THR A 140 9.55 2.29 3.91
N HIS A 141 10.49 3.04 3.34
CA HIS A 141 11.93 2.78 3.47
C HIS A 141 12.54 3.86 4.38
N ALA A 142 12.00 3.98 5.59
CA ALA A 142 12.35 5.08 6.49
C ALA A 142 13.85 5.03 6.87
N CYS A 143 14.56 6.15 6.68
CA CYS A 143 16.02 6.23 6.88
C CYS A 143 16.45 5.76 8.27
N ALA A 144 15.69 6.14 9.29
CA ALA A 144 15.98 5.79 10.68
C ALA A 144 15.89 4.28 10.93
N VAL A 145 14.85 3.62 10.38
CA VAL A 145 14.66 2.17 10.54
C VAL A 145 15.75 1.43 9.76
N LEU A 146 16.02 1.82 8.51
CA LEU A 146 17.10 1.22 7.72
C LEU A 146 18.47 1.36 8.38
N SER A 147 18.74 2.51 8.99
CA SER A 147 20.01 2.78 9.67
C SER A 147 20.15 1.93 10.94
N LEU A 148 19.05 1.71 11.67
CA LEU A 148 18.97 0.87 12.85
C LEU A 148 19.16 -0.61 12.51
N THR A 149 18.46 -1.11 11.49
CA THR A 149 18.49 -2.53 11.13
C THR A 149 19.77 -2.95 10.41
N ASN A 150 20.48 -2.03 9.76
CA ASN A 150 21.78 -2.30 9.11
C ASN A 150 22.99 -2.31 10.07
N GLN A 151 22.76 -2.28 11.39
CA GLN A 151 23.83 -2.51 12.36
C GLN A 151 24.11 -4.01 12.54
N ALA A 152 25.31 -4.36 13.03
CA ALA A 152 25.69 -5.75 13.30
C ALA A 152 24.68 -6.48 14.21
N ASP A 153 24.14 -5.77 15.20
CA ASP A 153 23.12 -6.26 16.14
C ASP A 153 21.74 -5.61 15.91
N GLY A 154 21.40 -5.27 14.66
CA GLY A 154 20.19 -4.52 14.31
C GLY A 154 18.88 -5.09 14.87
N VAL A 155 18.75 -6.41 14.92
CA VAL A 155 17.58 -7.10 15.51
C VAL A 155 17.47 -6.82 17.01
N ALA A 156 18.58 -6.90 17.74
CA ALA A 156 18.60 -6.64 19.19
C ALA A 156 18.27 -5.17 19.49
N TYR A 157 18.80 -4.23 18.70
CA TYR A 157 18.45 -2.82 18.84
C TYR A 157 16.97 -2.54 18.55
N CYS A 158 16.37 -3.21 17.57
CA CYS A 158 14.94 -3.09 17.32
C CYS A 158 14.11 -3.64 18.47
N GLN A 159 14.51 -4.77 19.07
CA GLN A 159 13.83 -5.36 20.22
C GLN A 159 13.93 -4.47 21.47
N ASP A 160 15.10 -3.88 21.74
CA ASP A 160 15.29 -2.96 22.87
C ASP A 160 14.45 -1.67 22.70
N LEU A 161 14.40 -1.13 21.48
CA LEU A 161 13.70 0.12 21.19
C LEU A 161 12.18 -0.04 21.09
N TYR A 162 11.71 -1.08 20.40
CA TYR A 162 10.29 -1.26 20.07
C TYR A 162 9.58 -2.31 20.93
N GLY A 163 10.32 -3.17 21.62
CA GLY A 163 9.74 -4.25 22.43
C GLY A 163 8.81 -5.16 21.63
N ASP A 164 7.70 -5.54 22.25
CA ASP A 164 6.70 -6.45 21.67
C ASP A 164 5.72 -5.77 20.70
N ASP A 165 5.80 -4.44 20.53
CA ASP A 165 4.92 -3.68 19.63
C ASP A 165 5.29 -3.87 18.15
N VAL A 166 6.52 -4.33 17.86
CA VAL A 166 7.04 -4.49 16.49
C VAL A 166 7.72 -5.85 16.32
N SER A 167 7.29 -6.58 15.29
CA SER A 167 7.99 -7.79 14.84
C SER A 167 9.12 -7.45 13.87
N VAL A 168 10.27 -8.14 14.01
CA VAL A 168 11.42 -8.01 13.11
C VAL A 168 11.53 -9.25 12.24
N ALA A 169 11.63 -9.05 10.92
CA ALA A 169 11.89 -10.11 9.95
C ALA A 169 13.37 -10.03 9.50
N PRO A 170 14.12 -11.15 9.50
CA PRO A 170 15.51 -11.21 9.04
C PRO A 170 15.64 -11.27 7.52
#